data_AF-A0A0L6VLY6-F1
#
_entry.id   AF-A0A0L6VLY6-F1
#
_cell.length_a   1.000
_cell.length_b   1.000
_cell.length_c   1.000
_cell.angle_alpha   90.00
_cell.angle_beta   90.00
_cell.angle_gamma   90.00
#
_symmetry.space_group_name_H-M   'P 1'
#
loop_
_entity.id
_entity.type
_entity.pdbx_description
1 polymer ?
#
loop_
_entity_poly.entity_id
_entity_poly.type
_entity_poly.pdbx_seq_one_letter_code
_entity_poly.pdbx_strand_id
1 'polypeptide(L)'
;MLLSSCSSIGGLSSRSTLARGFATSRLVSQAEDRRPVFFKVSAGGKELGTIKFKLYDEEVPKTCKNFRELSKGFPNPENTQTGLDSYKGGKFHRIIPSFMIQGGDITRHNGSGGRSIYGHRSGSFLSHPHVFDDENFIHKHSKPGLLSMANAGANTNGSQLMFAKYSSTGNMWCLGRSAKASKW
;
A
#
# COMPACT_ATOMS: atom_id res chain seq x y z
N MET A 1 -54.41 34.59 39.36
CA MET A 1 -55.11 35.27 38.24
C MET A 1 -54.73 34.56 36.94
N LEU A 2 -55.70 34.39 36.02
CA LEU A 2 -55.63 34.37 34.54
C LEU A 2 -54.27 34.04 33.85
N LEU A 3 -54.15 33.25 32.78
CA LEU A 3 -55.09 32.49 31.91
C LEU A 3 -54.27 31.54 30.99
N SER A 4 -54.94 30.53 30.38
CA SER A 4 -54.85 30.03 28.98
C SER A 4 -53.57 30.30 28.14
N SER A 5 -53.02 29.41 27.30
CA SER A 5 -53.50 28.18 26.61
C SER A 5 -52.28 27.40 26.02
N CYS A 6 -52.27 26.38 25.13
CA CYS A 6 -53.30 25.74 24.27
C CYS A 6 -52.88 24.33 23.76
N SER A 7 -53.83 23.64 23.11
CA SER A 7 -53.80 22.62 22.01
C SER A 7 -52.48 22.24 21.30
N SER A 8 -52.26 21.02 20.75
CA SER A 8 -53.08 19.77 20.70
C SER A 8 -52.32 18.61 20.01
N ILE A 9 -52.81 17.37 20.16
CA ILE A 9 -52.58 16.16 19.30
C ILE A 9 -51.13 15.59 19.34
N GLY A 10 -50.86 14.29 19.55
CA GLY A 10 -51.70 13.08 19.64
C GLY A 10 -51.48 12.11 18.47
N GLY A 11 -50.67 11.04 18.64
CA GLY A 11 -50.44 10.10 17.54
C GLY A 11 -49.45 8.96 17.82
N LEU A 12 -49.98 7.76 18.01
CA LEU A 12 -49.34 6.47 18.33
C LEU A 12 -48.26 5.93 17.35
N SER A 13 -47.45 5.02 17.90
CA SER A 13 -46.91 3.78 17.27
C SER A 13 -45.76 3.86 16.25
N SER A 14 -44.65 3.15 16.53
CA SER A 14 -44.41 1.83 15.90
C SER A 14 -43.16 1.11 16.43
N ARG A 15 -43.17 -0.21 16.27
CA ARG A 15 -42.24 -1.25 16.72
C ARG A 15 -40.77 -1.00 16.37
N SER A 16 -39.87 -1.11 17.35
CA SER A 16 -38.42 -1.15 17.14
C SER A 16 -37.98 -2.46 16.48
N THR A 17 -37.59 -2.40 15.19
CA THR A 17 -37.06 -3.58 14.46
C THR A 17 -35.82 -3.21 13.63
N LEU A 18 -34.69 -2.92 14.29
CA LEU A 18 -33.41 -2.65 13.61
C LEU A 18 -32.22 -3.32 14.32
N ALA A 19 -31.93 -4.56 13.92
CA ALA A 19 -30.69 -5.28 14.23
C ALA A 19 -30.02 -5.80 12.94
N ARG A 20 -29.90 -4.94 11.92
CA ARG A 20 -29.13 -5.20 10.68
C ARG A 20 -28.44 -3.93 10.22
N GLY A 21 -27.11 -3.86 10.33
CA GLY A 21 -26.34 -2.69 9.87
C GLY A 21 -24.81 -2.81 9.96
N PHE A 22 -24.27 -3.54 10.94
CA PHE A 22 -22.81 -3.54 11.21
C PHE A 22 -21.96 -4.50 10.35
N ALA A 23 -22.56 -5.51 9.71
CA ALA A 23 -21.81 -6.51 8.94
C ALA A 23 -21.47 -6.08 7.50
N THR A 24 -22.36 -5.31 6.85
CA THR A 24 -22.26 -4.98 5.42
C THR A 24 -21.18 -3.94 5.12
N SER A 25 -21.04 -2.90 5.97
CA SER A 25 -20.05 -1.83 5.77
C SER A 25 -18.61 -2.34 5.81
N ARG A 26 -18.29 -3.27 6.72
CA ARG A 26 -16.95 -3.85 6.88
C ARG A 26 -16.54 -4.71 5.68
N LEU A 27 -17.48 -5.46 5.11
CA LEU A 27 -17.26 -6.29 3.91
C LEU A 27 -17.07 -5.42 2.65
N VAL A 28 -17.87 -4.36 2.49
CA VAL A 28 -17.71 -3.40 1.38
C VAL A 28 -16.36 -2.67 1.47
N SER A 29 -15.97 -2.23 2.67
CA SER A 29 -14.66 -1.58 2.91
C SER A 29 -13.46 -2.49 2.57
N GLN A 30 -13.51 -3.78 2.93
CA GLN A 30 -12.45 -4.73 2.55
C GLN A 30 -12.46 -5.07 1.05
N ALA A 31 -13.62 -5.09 0.40
CA ALA A 31 -13.71 -5.33 -1.04
C ALA A 31 -13.13 -4.17 -1.87
N GLU A 32 -13.35 -2.92 -1.46
CA GLU A 32 -12.84 -1.73 -2.15
C GLU A 32 -11.30 -1.60 -2.11
N ASP A 33 -10.66 -2.17 -1.08
CA ASP A 33 -9.20 -2.14 -0.97
C ASP A 33 -8.55 -3.16 -1.91
N ARG A 34 -9.20 -4.30 -2.25
CA ARG A 34 -8.63 -5.37 -3.11
C ARG A 34 -8.46 -5.00 -4.60
N ARG A 35 -8.48 -3.71 -4.95
CA ARG A 35 -8.30 -3.22 -6.33
C ARG A 35 -6.97 -3.70 -6.96
N PRO A 36 -6.96 -4.09 -8.25
CA PRO A 36 -5.74 -4.48 -8.95
C PRO A 36 -4.75 -3.32 -9.04
N VAL A 37 -3.50 -3.56 -8.66
CA VAL A 37 -2.41 -2.57 -8.81
C VAL A 37 -1.62 -2.88 -10.08
N PHE A 38 -1.22 -1.84 -10.80
CA PHE A 38 -0.38 -1.97 -11.98
C PHE A 38 0.57 -0.78 -12.13
N PHE A 39 1.73 -1.02 -12.73
CA PHE A 39 2.68 0.01 -13.14
C PHE A 39 2.77 0.06 -14.66
N LYS A 40 2.57 1.24 -15.25
CA LYS A 40 3.01 1.53 -16.61
C LYS A 40 4.50 1.88 -16.55
N VAL A 41 5.32 1.20 -17.35
CA VAL A 41 6.78 1.34 -17.31
C VAL A 41 7.28 1.84 -18.67
N SER A 42 8.23 2.78 -18.64
CA SER A 42 8.94 3.29 -19.80
C SER A 42 10.45 3.32 -19.54
N ALA A 43 11.25 3.31 -20.61
CA ALA A 43 12.69 3.54 -20.57
C ALA A 43 13.11 4.34 -21.81
N GLY A 44 14.01 5.31 -21.65
CA GLY A 44 14.44 6.19 -22.74
C GLY A 44 13.29 6.93 -23.43
N GLY A 45 12.23 7.28 -22.69
CA GLY A 45 11.01 7.89 -23.23
C GLY A 45 10.03 6.93 -23.91
N LYS A 46 10.42 5.67 -24.17
CA LYS A 46 9.56 4.67 -24.83
C LYS A 46 8.79 3.83 -23.81
N GLU A 47 7.48 3.66 -24.00
CA GLU A 47 6.68 2.71 -23.21
C GLU A 47 7.15 1.27 -23.44
N LEU A 48 7.37 0.53 -22.36
CA LEU A 48 7.76 -0.88 -22.37
C LEU A 48 6.59 -1.83 -22.05
N GLY A 49 5.55 -1.31 -21.38
CA GLY A 49 4.33 -2.05 -21.11
C GLY A 49 3.75 -1.81 -19.72
N THR A 50 2.84 -2.69 -19.31
CA THR A 50 2.17 -2.63 -18.00
C THR A 50 2.45 -3.88 -17.18
N ILE A 51 2.98 -3.71 -15.98
CA ILE A 51 3.18 -4.77 -14.98
C ILE A 51 1.94 -4.80 -14.08
N LYS A 52 1.28 -5.96 -13.92
CA LYS A 52 0.11 -6.13 -13.04
C LYS A 52 0.49 -6.96 -11.81
N PHE A 53 0.03 -6.57 -10.64
CA PHE A 53 0.36 -7.23 -9.37
C PHE A 53 -0.83 -7.96 -8.77
N LYS A 54 -0.61 -9.21 -8.34
CA LYS A 54 -1.46 -9.91 -7.38
C LYS A 54 -0.78 -9.84 -6.02
N LEU A 55 -1.49 -9.30 -5.03
CA LEU A 55 -0.99 -9.09 -3.67
C LEU A 55 -1.47 -10.20 -2.74
N TYR A 56 -0.72 -10.43 -1.66
CA TYR A 56 -1.02 -11.42 -0.61
C TYR A 56 -1.78 -10.73 0.54
N ASP A 57 -3.01 -10.31 0.26
CA ASP A 57 -3.84 -9.48 1.15
C ASP A 57 -4.24 -10.16 2.47
N GLU A 58 -4.27 -11.49 2.48
CA GLU A 58 -4.71 -12.28 3.62
C GLU A 58 -3.53 -12.62 4.53
N GLU A 59 -2.33 -12.69 3.95
CA GLU A 59 -1.08 -12.98 4.62
C GLU A 59 -0.34 -11.71 5.09
N VAL A 60 -0.26 -10.64 4.28
CA VAL A 60 0.47 -9.39 4.60
C VAL A 60 -0.40 -8.12 4.38
N PRO A 61 -1.54 -7.98 5.08
CA PRO A 61 -2.51 -6.91 4.84
C PRO A 61 -1.95 -5.49 5.03
N LYS A 62 -1.13 -5.22 6.05
CA LYS A 62 -0.54 -3.87 6.24
C LYS A 62 0.40 -3.53 5.09
N THR A 63 1.18 -4.49 4.63
CA THR A 63 2.16 -4.26 3.57
C THR A 63 1.48 -4.09 2.22
N CYS A 64 0.45 -4.89 1.92
CA CYS A 64 -0.39 -4.73 0.74
C CYS A 64 -1.07 -3.35 0.73
N LYS A 65 -1.66 -2.92 1.85
CA LYS A 65 -2.28 -1.60 1.98
C LYS A 65 -1.29 -0.46 1.73
N ASN A 66 -0.09 -0.50 2.33
CA ASN A 66 0.97 0.48 2.08
C ASN A 66 1.31 0.60 0.58
N PHE A 67 1.52 -0.55 -0.07
CA PHE A 67 1.79 -0.59 -1.51
C PHE A 67 0.62 -0.04 -2.36
N ARG A 68 -0.63 -0.31 -1.98
CA ARG A 68 -1.83 0.19 -2.68
C ARG A 68 -1.99 1.69 -2.56
N GLU A 69 -1.90 2.25 -1.36
CA GLU A 69 -2.09 3.69 -1.16
C GLU A 69 -0.99 4.50 -1.87
N LEU A 70 0.27 4.07 -1.79
CA LEU A 70 1.37 4.67 -2.57
C LEU A 70 1.22 4.47 -4.09
N SER A 71 0.46 3.48 -4.53
CA SER A 71 0.11 3.32 -5.95
C SER A 71 -1.06 4.21 -6.40
N LYS A 72 -1.97 4.57 -5.48
CA LYS A 72 -3.08 5.52 -5.72
C LYS A 72 -2.59 6.98 -5.68
N GLY A 73 -1.60 7.27 -4.83
CA GLY A 73 -1.20 8.61 -4.43
C GLY A 73 -1.74 8.91 -3.03
N PHE A 74 -0.89 8.74 -2.02
CA PHE A 74 -1.23 8.96 -0.63
C PHE A 74 -1.08 10.45 -0.27
N PRO A 75 -2.10 11.11 0.32
CA PRO A 75 -2.01 12.51 0.70
C PRO A 75 -0.82 12.83 1.62
N ASN A 76 0.00 13.78 1.21
CA ASN A 76 1.15 14.26 1.97
C ASN A 76 1.28 15.79 1.85
N PRO A 77 0.82 16.56 2.85
CA PRO A 77 0.98 18.01 2.88
C PRO A 77 2.45 18.48 2.85
N GLU A 78 3.40 17.64 3.29
CA GLU A 78 4.83 17.97 3.29
C GLU A 78 5.46 17.83 1.89
N ASN A 79 4.81 17.13 0.95
CA ASN A 79 5.24 17.07 -0.43
C ASN A 79 4.76 18.32 -1.18
N THR A 80 5.56 19.37 -1.10
CA THR A 80 5.25 20.68 -1.72
C THR A 80 5.15 20.65 -3.25
N GLN A 81 5.59 19.57 -3.92
CA GLN A 81 5.56 19.47 -5.38
C GLN A 81 4.26 18.89 -5.92
N THR A 82 3.63 17.95 -5.21
CA THR A 82 2.42 17.24 -5.67
C THR A 82 1.29 17.16 -4.64
N GLY A 83 1.56 17.45 -3.37
CA GLY A 83 0.69 17.12 -2.23
C GLY A 83 0.47 15.61 -2.03
N LEU A 84 1.19 14.75 -2.76
CA LEU A 84 0.92 13.31 -2.88
C LEU A 84 2.21 12.50 -2.92
N ASP A 85 2.34 11.56 -2.00
CA ASP A 85 3.32 10.48 -2.05
C ASP A 85 2.86 9.40 -3.02
N SER A 86 3.62 9.16 -4.09
CA SER A 86 3.23 8.12 -5.06
C SER A 86 4.42 7.48 -5.75
N TYR A 87 4.20 6.27 -6.30
CA TYR A 87 5.13 5.64 -7.23
C TYR A 87 5.14 6.28 -8.63
N LYS A 88 4.18 7.16 -8.96
CA LYS A 88 4.09 7.81 -10.27
C LYS A 88 5.27 8.78 -10.45
N GLY A 89 6.02 8.63 -11.55
CA GLY A 89 7.24 9.41 -11.80
C GLY A 89 8.48 8.89 -11.06
N GLY A 90 8.33 7.92 -10.15
CA GLY A 90 9.46 7.22 -9.53
C GLY A 90 10.23 6.36 -10.51
N LYS A 91 11.51 6.12 -10.24
CA LYS A 91 12.42 5.31 -11.08
C LYS A 91 12.90 4.03 -10.38
N PHE A 92 13.17 3.00 -11.19
CA PHE A 92 13.94 1.84 -10.76
C PHE A 92 15.41 2.23 -10.66
N HIS A 93 15.81 2.72 -9.49
CA HIS A 93 17.11 3.35 -9.26
C HIS A 93 18.27 2.35 -9.17
N ARG A 94 17.98 1.04 -8.99
CA ARG A 94 19.00 0.00 -8.91
C ARG A 94 18.53 -1.26 -9.65
N ILE A 95 19.24 -1.61 -10.72
CA ILE A 95 18.97 -2.77 -11.56
C ILE A 95 20.22 -3.65 -11.53
N ILE A 96 20.12 -4.87 -11.01
CA ILE A 96 21.22 -5.84 -11.02
C ILE A 96 20.82 -6.99 -11.94
N PRO A 97 21.48 -7.14 -13.11
CA PRO A 97 21.30 -8.29 -13.99
C PRO A 97 21.39 -9.61 -13.23
N SER A 98 20.56 -10.57 -13.59
CA SER A 98 20.48 -11.89 -12.97
C SER A 98 20.12 -11.95 -11.47
N PHE A 99 19.78 -10.83 -10.84
CA PHE A 99 19.34 -10.81 -9.43
C PHE A 99 17.97 -10.15 -9.29
N MET A 100 17.87 -8.84 -9.46
CA MET A 100 16.70 -8.07 -9.03
C MET A 100 16.61 -6.67 -9.65
N ILE A 101 15.41 -6.09 -9.58
CA ILE A 101 15.12 -4.69 -9.91
C ILE A 101 14.57 -4.02 -8.65
N GLN A 102 15.14 -2.91 -8.21
CA GLN A 102 14.73 -2.15 -7.04
C GLN A 102 14.29 -0.73 -7.43
N GLY A 103 13.21 -0.27 -6.79
CA GLY A 103 12.58 1.03 -7.01
C GLY A 103 11.77 1.46 -5.79
N GLY A 104 10.80 2.35 -5.99
CA GLY A 104 9.90 2.78 -4.91
C GLY A 104 10.51 3.74 -3.89
N ASP A 105 11.70 4.30 -4.14
CA ASP A 105 12.13 5.51 -3.44
C ASP A 105 11.32 6.68 -4.01
N ILE A 106 10.33 7.15 -3.25
CA ILE A 106 9.38 8.20 -3.62
C ILE A 106 9.80 9.60 -3.17
N THR A 107 10.91 9.74 -2.41
CA THR A 107 11.30 11.04 -1.82
C THR A 107 12.65 11.56 -2.33
N ARG A 108 13.63 10.66 -2.57
CA ARG A 108 14.97 11.01 -3.08
C ARG A 108 15.28 10.35 -4.42
N HIS A 109 14.48 9.34 -4.80
CA HIS A 109 14.59 8.57 -6.03
C HIS A 109 15.97 7.92 -6.27
N ASN A 110 16.82 7.77 -5.24
CA ASN A 110 18.20 7.29 -5.36
C ASN A 110 18.50 6.05 -4.51
N GLY A 111 17.54 5.56 -3.74
CA GLY A 111 17.66 4.42 -2.84
C GLY A 111 17.98 4.81 -1.39
N SER A 112 18.25 6.10 -1.11
CA SER A 112 18.42 6.61 0.26
C SER A 112 17.15 7.21 0.87
N GLY A 113 16.04 7.26 0.13
CA GLY A 113 14.77 7.80 0.58
C GLY A 113 13.64 6.76 0.66
N GLY A 114 12.42 7.25 0.53
CA GLY A 114 11.19 6.47 0.71
C GLY A 114 10.61 6.57 2.12
N ARG A 115 9.29 6.35 2.22
CA ARG A 115 8.51 6.39 3.46
C ARG A 115 7.18 5.66 3.30
N SER A 116 6.67 5.10 4.39
CA SER A 116 5.38 4.40 4.42
C SER A 116 4.21 5.33 4.72
N ILE A 117 2.99 4.86 4.43
CA ILE A 117 1.75 5.59 4.75
C ILE A 117 1.43 5.69 6.25
N TYR A 118 2.18 4.97 7.10
CA TYR A 118 1.85 4.80 8.52
C TYR A 118 2.38 5.91 9.43
N GLY A 119 2.98 6.95 8.85
CA GLY A 119 3.47 8.11 9.60
C GLY A 119 4.77 7.83 10.36
N HIS A 120 5.13 8.74 11.26
CA HIS A 120 6.38 8.69 12.03
C HIS A 120 6.29 7.63 13.14
N ARG A 121 7.23 6.67 13.17
CA ARG A 121 7.38 5.71 14.27
C ARG A 121 7.84 6.44 15.53
N SER A 122 6.96 6.56 16.53
CA SER A 122 7.29 7.21 17.80
C SER A 122 8.49 6.53 18.47
N GLY A 123 9.41 7.32 19.05
CA GLY A 123 10.64 6.85 19.67
C GLY A 123 11.75 6.37 18.71
N SER A 124 11.53 6.42 17.39
CA SER A 124 12.56 6.03 16.42
C SER A 124 13.59 7.15 16.21
N PHE A 125 14.83 6.92 16.64
CA PHE A 125 15.99 7.76 16.30
C PHE A 125 16.63 7.40 14.95
N LEU A 126 15.98 6.53 14.16
CA LEU A 126 16.45 6.15 12.82
C LEU A 126 16.38 7.35 11.88
N SER A 127 17.33 7.42 10.94
CA SER A 127 17.35 8.39 9.83
C SER A 127 16.11 8.37 8.94
N HIS A 128 15.28 7.33 9.07
CA HIS A 128 14.05 7.10 8.33
C HIS A 128 12.92 6.80 9.33
N PRO A 129 12.25 7.82 9.89
CA PRO A 129 11.27 7.61 10.94
C PRO A 129 9.94 7.07 10.40
N HIS A 130 9.63 7.26 9.11
CA HIS A 130 8.36 6.86 8.49
C HIS A 130 8.33 5.39 8.03
N VAL A 131 8.76 4.46 8.89
CA VAL A 131 8.86 3.03 8.60
C VAL A 131 7.90 2.20 9.45
N PHE A 132 7.53 1.02 8.96
CA PHE A 132 6.70 0.05 9.68
C PHE A 132 7.41 -1.30 9.87
N ASP A 133 6.90 -2.04 10.85
CA ASP A 133 7.43 -3.34 11.26
C ASP A 133 7.29 -4.43 10.20
N ASP A 134 8.08 -5.47 10.43
CA ASP A 134 8.16 -6.71 9.69
C ASP A 134 6.90 -7.57 9.90
N GLU A 135 6.06 -7.73 8.87
CA GLU A 135 4.73 -8.33 9.02
C GLU A 135 4.74 -9.86 9.13
N ASN A 136 5.38 -10.58 8.18
CA ASN A 136 5.79 -11.99 8.33
C ASN A 136 6.72 -12.44 7.18
N PHE A 137 7.21 -13.68 7.29
CA PHE A 137 8.18 -14.32 6.38
C PHE A 137 7.66 -15.62 5.74
N ILE A 138 6.33 -15.80 5.64
CA ILE A 138 5.72 -17.08 5.22
C ILE A 138 6.08 -17.43 3.76
N HIS A 139 6.21 -16.43 2.89
CA HIS A 139 6.51 -16.61 1.47
C HIS A 139 8.01 -16.42 1.17
N LYS A 140 8.61 -17.42 0.50
CA LYS A 140 10.01 -17.40 0.05
C LYS A 140 10.14 -16.94 -1.41
N HIS A 141 11.29 -16.35 -1.74
CA HIS A 141 11.74 -15.92 -3.09
C HIS A 141 12.03 -17.07 -4.10
N SER A 142 11.19 -18.09 -4.07
CA SER A 142 11.30 -19.33 -4.85
C SER A 142 11.14 -19.17 -6.37
N LYS A 143 10.69 -17.99 -6.87
CA LYS A 143 10.34 -17.80 -8.29
C LYS A 143 10.59 -16.36 -8.76
N PRO A 144 10.95 -16.15 -10.04
CA PRO A 144 11.01 -14.82 -10.63
C PRO A 144 9.64 -14.14 -10.66
N GLY A 145 9.64 -12.81 -10.62
CA GLY A 145 8.43 -11.99 -10.61
C GLY A 145 7.78 -11.83 -9.23
N LEU A 146 8.38 -12.33 -8.16
CA LEU A 146 7.95 -12.02 -6.79
C LEU A 146 8.28 -10.56 -6.45
N LEU A 147 7.34 -9.88 -5.80
CA LEU A 147 7.46 -8.52 -5.29
C LEU A 147 7.78 -8.57 -3.78
N SER A 148 8.69 -7.71 -3.33
CA SER A 148 9.30 -7.67 -2.00
C SER A 148 9.37 -6.24 -1.48
N MET A 149 9.32 -6.02 -0.15
CA MET A 149 9.82 -4.76 0.42
C MET A 149 11.34 -4.75 0.33
N ALA A 150 11.92 -3.57 0.09
CA ALA A 150 13.31 -3.31 0.41
C ALA A 150 13.38 -2.55 1.72
N ASN A 151 14.32 -2.92 2.59
CA ASN A 151 14.52 -2.34 3.91
C ASN A 151 16.03 -2.23 4.25
N ALA A 152 16.35 -1.52 5.32
CA ALA A 152 17.71 -1.23 5.79
C ALA A 152 18.02 -1.98 7.11
N GLY A 153 17.46 -3.18 7.27
CA GLY A 153 17.47 -3.95 8.51
C GLY A 153 16.05 -4.30 8.98
N ALA A 154 15.96 -5.10 10.04
CA ALA A 154 14.67 -5.52 10.60
C ALA A 154 13.79 -4.33 10.96
N ASN A 155 12.48 -4.43 10.65
CA ASN A 155 11.46 -3.44 10.99
C ASN A 155 11.64 -2.04 10.36
N THR A 156 12.28 -1.95 9.19
CA THR A 156 12.53 -0.67 8.48
C THR A 156 11.82 -0.58 7.12
N ASN A 157 10.62 -1.17 6.99
CA ASN A 157 9.88 -1.16 5.74
C ASN A 157 9.29 0.23 5.44
N GLY A 158 9.58 0.77 4.26
CA GLY A 158 9.14 2.10 3.82
C GLY A 158 8.23 2.06 2.59
N SER A 159 8.65 2.72 1.51
CA SER A 159 8.04 2.60 0.17
C SER A 159 8.89 1.80 -0.82
N GLN A 160 10.15 1.47 -0.51
CA GLN A 160 11.02 0.82 -1.48
C GLN A 160 10.63 -0.63 -1.74
N LEU A 161 10.77 -1.04 -3.00
CA LEU A 161 10.30 -2.32 -3.51
C LEU A 161 11.40 -3.02 -4.31
N MET A 162 11.39 -4.35 -4.28
CA MET A 162 12.29 -5.21 -5.02
C MET A 162 11.48 -6.24 -5.82
N PHE A 163 11.89 -6.47 -7.06
CA PHE A 163 11.37 -7.54 -7.93
C PHE A 163 12.46 -8.56 -8.18
N ALA A 164 12.25 -9.81 -7.76
CA ALA A 164 13.21 -10.88 -8.03
C ALA A 164 13.19 -11.29 -9.51
N LYS A 165 14.35 -11.29 -10.17
CA LYS A 165 14.46 -11.75 -11.58
C LYS A 165 14.71 -13.26 -11.70
N TYR A 166 15.12 -13.92 -10.61
CA TYR A 166 15.42 -15.36 -10.54
C TYR A 166 14.89 -15.97 -9.22
N SER A 167 14.81 -17.30 -9.16
CA SER A 167 14.65 -18.03 -7.90
C SER A 167 15.92 -17.88 -7.08
N SER A 168 15.86 -17.22 -5.92
CA SER A 168 16.98 -17.17 -4.97
C SER A 168 16.66 -18.04 -3.75
N THR A 169 17.60 -18.87 -3.34
CA THR A 169 17.46 -19.82 -2.23
C THR A 169 17.51 -19.16 -0.84
N GLY A 170 17.47 -17.82 -0.77
CA GLY A 170 17.53 -17.04 0.45
C GLY A 170 16.15 -16.73 1.03
N ASN A 171 16.04 -16.74 2.35
CA ASN A 171 14.86 -16.24 3.05
C ASN A 171 14.81 -14.71 2.92
N MET A 172 13.94 -14.20 2.07
CA MET A 172 13.73 -12.76 1.86
C MET A 172 12.25 -12.50 1.51
N TRP A 173 11.78 -11.30 1.85
CA TRP A 173 10.40 -10.79 1.86
C TRP A 173 9.55 -11.03 0.60
N CYS A 174 8.28 -11.44 0.71
CA CYS A 174 7.40 -11.59 -0.47
C CYS A 174 5.98 -11.07 -0.21
N LEU A 175 5.62 -10.01 -0.93
CA LEU A 175 4.37 -9.24 -0.83
C LEU A 175 3.31 -9.63 -1.87
N GLY A 176 3.74 -10.30 -2.93
CA GLY A 176 2.88 -10.63 -4.05
C GLY A 176 3.63 -11.26 -5.22
N ARG A 177 2.88 -11.62 -6.25
CA ARG A 177 3.40 -12.03 -7.57
C ARG A 177 3.02 -11.01 -8.63
N SER A 178 4.00 -10.59 -9.41
CA SER A 178 3.78 -9.97 -10.71
C SER A 178 3.18 -11.00 -11.66
N ALA A 179 2.00 -10.70 -12.20
CA ALA A 179 1.38 -11.49 -13.25
C ALA A 179 2.02 -11.12 -14.59
N LYS A 180 3.09 -11.84 -14.95
CA LYS A 180 3.81 -11.82 -16.24
C LYS A 180 3.80 -10.48 -16.98
N ALA A 181 4.87 -9.71 -16.83
CA ALA A 181 5.27 -8.82 -17.91
C ALA A 181 5.58 -9.67 -19.17
N SER A 182 5.02 -9.27 -20.30
CA SER A 182 5.29 -9.88 -21.60
C SER A 182 6.73 -9.63 -22.02
N LYS A 183 7.56 -10.70 -22.04
CA LYS A 183 8.94 -10.76 -22.56
C LYS A 183 9.83 -9.53 -22.26
N TRP A 184 10.60 -9.64 -21.18
CA TRP A 184 11.88 -8.92 -21.01
C TRP A 184 13.03 -9.76 -21.57
#